data_AF-A0A1I6BXL6-F1
#
_entry.id   AF-A0A1I6BXL6-F1
#
_cell.length_a   1.000
_cell.length_b   1.000
_cell.length_c   1.000
_cell.angle_alpha   90.00
_cell.angle_beta   90.00
_cell.angle_gamma   90.00
#
_symmetry.space_group_name_H-M   'P 1'
#
loop_
_entity.id
_entity.type
_entity.pdbx_description
1 polymer ?
#
loop_
_entity_poly.entity_id
_entity_poly.type
_entity_poly.pdbx_seq_one_letter_code
_entity_poly.pdbx_strand_id
1 'polypeptide(L)'
;MKIDQYYKQSANLSLNASIVALFPIIFFMVLSLFVFRNEQLLILNLPFFIYSYSSYQLYLKRNKMALDSANEKCNMKEYYRWMDCREFLILHSEEEEDTILFFQPNGYLVAALKQKKDKLSAKVKSLLSGSDHPLKYELVDHEETILSTIILKKSKGLMDIYGQYHEYLGSFQKDKDNFFQVGKNAEVVSSNGNQVGVLNSSYFFMDDQIVRDGKRLARLRKGWLSVEWNKRFPDPNTPVLTFDENLLDSERLVCVSMLLKEYL
;
A
#
# COMPACT_ATOMS: atom_id res chain seq x y z
N MET A 1 -0.43 15.22 5.14
CA MET A 1 -0.30 15.33 3.67
C MET A 1 -1.67 15.26 3.03
N LYS A 2 -1.94 16.02 1.96
CA LYS A 2 -3.16 15.90 1.17
C LYS A 2 -2.93 15.07 -0.10
N ILE A 3 -3.99 14.53 -0.69
CA ILE A 3 -3.91 13.67 -1.87
C ILE A 3 -3.35 14.39 -3.11
N ASP A 4 -3.64 15.68 -3.29
CA ASP A 4 -3.06 16.49 -4.37
C ASP A 4 -1.54 16.58 -4.25
N GLN A 5 -1.02 16.69 -3.01
CA GLN A 5 0.42 16.67 -2.74
C GLN A 5 1.03 15.32 -3.09
N TYR A 6 0.35 14.22 -2.73
CA TYR A 6 0.76 12.87 -3.11
C TYR A 6 0.85 12.72 -4.64
N TYR A 7 -0.18 13.12 -5.38
CA TYR A 7 -0.16 13.05 -6.84
C TYR A 7 0.94 13.94 -7.45
N LYS A 8 1.20 15.11 -6.86
CA LYS A 8 2.28 16.00 -7.30
C LYS A 8 3.66 15.38 -7.06
N GLN A 9 3.90 14.77 -5.91
CA GLN A 9 5.14 14.03 -5.63
C GLN A 9 5.32 12.86 -6.61
N SER A 10 4.27 12.06 -6.77
CA SER A 10 4.23 10.91 -7.69
C SER A 10 4.46 11.35 -9.15
N ALA A 11 3.95 12.51 -9.57
CA ALA A 11 4.22 13.11 -10.86
C ALA A 11 5.71 13.48 -11.01
N ASN A 12 6.27 14.20 -10.04
CA ASN A 12 7.68 14.61 -10.06
C ASN A 12 8.63 13.41 -10.14
N LEU A 13 8.31 12.30 -9.45
CA LEU A 13 9.08 11.07 -9.54
C LEU A 13 9.03 10.47 -10.96
N SER A 14 7.86 10.44 -11.60
CA SER A 14 7.74 10.00 -13.01
C SER A 14 8.51 10.89 -13.99
N LEU A 15 8.51 12.21 -13.75
CA LEU A 15 9.29 13.14 -14.57
C LEU A 15 10.80 12.90 -14.41
N ASN A 16 11.27 12.75 -13.18
CA ASN A 16 12.67 12.44 -12.89
C ASN A 16 13.08 11.11 -13.52
N ALA A 17 12.25 10.07 -13.43
CA ALA A 17 12.49 8.79 -14.08
C ALA A 17 12.60 8.93 -15.61
N SER A 18 11.73 9.75 -16.22
CA SER A 18 11.77 10.04 -17.65
C SER A 18 13.08 10.72 -18.06
N ILE A 19 13.54 11.72 -17.30
CA ILE A 19 14.79 12.44 -17.56
C ILE A 19 16.01 11.53 -17.37
N VAL A 20 16.07 10.76 -16.28
CA VAL A 20 17.17 9.82 -16.02
C VAL A 20 17.29 8.77 -17.13
N ALA A 21 16.16 8.30 -17.65
CA ALA A 21 16.14 7.35 -18.75
C ALA A 21 16.68 7.91 -20.09
N LEU A 22 16.80 9.23 -20.24
CA LEU A 22 17.46 9.84 -21.39
C LEU A 22 18.98 9.71 -21.33
N PHE A 23 19.57 9.49 -20.15
CA PHE A 23 21.03 9.43 -20.00
C PHE A 23 21.66 8.28 -20.81
N PRO A 24 21.18 7.02 -20.75
CA PRO A 24 21.64 5.96 -21.64
C PRO A 24 21.46 6.29 -23.12
N ILE A 25 20.37 6.97 -23.49
CA ILE A 25 20.09 7.34 -24.88
C ILE A 25 21.16 8.28 -25.41
N ILE A 26 21.45 9.35 -24.66
CA ILE A 26 22.50 10.32 -25.03
C ILE A 26 23.85 9.61 -25.08
N PHE A 27 24.16 8.76 -24.10
CA PHE A 27 25.42 8.02 -24.04
C PHE A 27 25.64 7.12 -25.26
N PHE A 28 24.68 6.24 -25.59
CA PHE A 28 24.79 5.36 -26.75
C PHE A 28 24.72 6.12 -28.08
N MET A 29 23.97 7.22 -28.15
CA MET A 29 23.96 8.09 -29.32
C MET A 29 25.36 8.67 -29.57
N VAL A 30 26.01 9.22 -28.55
CA VAL A 30 27.39 9.74 -28.65
C VAL A 30 28.37 8.63 -29.04
N LEU A 31 28.30 7.46 -28.41
CA LEU A 31 29.16 6.32 -28.77
C LEU A 31 28.96 5.86 -30.22
N SER A 32 27.71 5.79 -30.68
CA SER A 32 27.38 5.33 -32.04
C SER A 32 27.89 6.31 -33.10
N LEU A 33 27.77 7.62 -32.87
CA LEU A 33 28.14 8.64 -33.86
C LEU A 33 29.64 8.91 -33.88
N PHE A 34 30.29 9.00 -32.71
CA PHE A 34 31.67 9.47 -32.61
C PHE A 34 32.71 8.35 -32.49
N VAL A 35 32.38 7.24 -31.82
CA VAL A 35 33.37 6.19 -31.49
C VAL A 35 33.27 5.01 -32.46
N PHE A 36 32.11 4.37 -32.52
CA PHE A 36 31.96 3.12 -33.27
C PHE A 36 31.49 3.33 -34.72
N ARG A 37 30.88 4.48 -35.04
CA ARG A 37 30.25 4.77 -36.35
C ARG A 37 29.32 3.65 -36.81
N ASN A 38 28.62 3.04 -35.86
CA ASN A 38 27.72 1.91 -36.11
C ASN A 38 26.30 2.29 -35.70
N GLU A 39 25.43 2.43 -36.69
CA GLU A 39 24.01 2.78 -36.51
C GLU A 39 23.23 1.69 -35.77
N GLN A 40 23.67 0.43 -35.82
CA GLN A 40 23.00 -0.67 -35.12
C GLN A 40 23.00 -0.49 -33.60
N LEU A 41 23.98 0.26 -33.05
CA LEU A 41 24.01 0.59 -31.62
C LEU A 41 22.84 1.48 -31.20
N LEU A 42 22.20 2.21 -32.11
CA LEU A 42 21.02 3.02 -31.80
C LEU A 42 19.80 2.16 -31.42
N ILE A 43 19.74 0.90 -31.84
CA ILE A 43 18.66 -0.03 -31.47
C ILE A 43 18.65 -0.27 -29.95
N LEU A 44 19.82 -0.21 -29.28
CA LEU A 44 19.93 -0.34 -27.83
C LEU A 44 19.22 0.78 -27.07
N ASN A 45 18.91 1.91 -27.72
CA ASN A 45 18.16 3.02 -27.12
C ASN A 45 16.66 2.78 -27.02
N LEU A 46 16.11 1.84 -27.80
CA LEU A 46 14.67 1.60 -27.89
C LEU A 46 14.00 1.36 -26.51
N PRO A 47 14.49 0.46 -25.63
CA PRO A 47 13.86 0.26 -24.33
C PRO A 47 13.90 1.51 -23.45
N PHE A 48 14.99 2.28 -23.48
CA PHE A 48 15.12 3.52 -22.72
C PHE A 48 14.19 4.62 -23.24
N PHE A 49 14.01 4.71 -24.55
CA PHE A 49 13.09 5.64 -25.17
C PHE A 49 11.64 5.32 -24.80
N ILE A 50 11.24 4.04 -24.93
CA ILE A 50 9.90 3.58 -24.56
C ILE A 50 9.64 3.85 -23.07
N TYR A 51 10.60 3.56 -22.20
CA TYR A 51 10.48 3.82 -20.77
C TYR A 51 10.41 5.32 -20.45
N SER A 52 11.27 6.14 -21.06
CA SER A 52 11.27 7.59 -20.87
C SER A 52 9.94 8.22 -21.31
N TYR A 53 9.44 7.83 -22.48
CA TYR A 53 8.14 8.27 -23.01
C TYR A 53 6.99 7.83 -22.09
N SER A 54 6.96 6.55 -21.69
CA SER A 54 5.92 6.02 -20.80
C SER A 54 5.91 6.75 -19.45
N SER A 55 7.09 7.01 -18.88
CA SER A 55 7.25 7.76 -17.63
C SER A 55 6.77 9.21 -17.78
N TYR A 56 7.02 9.84 -18.93
CA TYR A 56 6.50 11.17 -19.22
C TYR A 56 4.97 11.21 -19.34
N GLN A 57 4.36 10.21 -20.00
CA GLN A 57 2.90 10.09 -20.05
C GLN A 57 2.29 9.88 -18.65
N LEU A 58 2.95 9.09 -17.80
CA LEU A 58 2.56 8.94 -16.39
C LEU A 58 2.66 10.26 -15.62
N TYR A 59 3.72 11.05 -15.83
CA TYR A 59 3.85 12.40 -15.27
C TYR A 59 2.66 13.29 -15.66
N LEU A 60 2.33 13.38 -16.96
CA LEU A 60 1.21 14.21 -17.42
C LEU A 60 -0.12 13.78 -16.79
N LYS A 61 -0.38 12.47 -16.72
CA LYS A 61 -1.56 11.92 -16.06
C LYS A 61 -1.61 12.31 -14.58
N ARG A 62 -0.55 12.04 -13.82
CA ARG A 62 -0.48 12.32 -12.37
C ARG A 62 -0.54 13.82 -12.05
N ASN A 63 0.09 14.65 -12.88
CA ASN A 63 0.05 16.10 -12.73
C ASN A 63 -1.38 16.65 -12.96
N LYS A 64 -2.10 16.11 -13.95
CA LYS A 64 -3.53 16.42 -14.12
C LYS A 64 -4.35 16.01 -12.90
N MET A 65 -4.14 14.80 -12.37
CA MET A 65 -4.83 14.35 -11.16
C MET A 65 -4.57 15.29 -9.97
N ALA A 66 -3.32 15.73 -9.78
CA ALA A 66 -2.98 16.69 -8.72
C ALA A 66 -3.76 18.01 -8.85
N LEU A 67 -3.89 18.54 -10.07
CA LEU A 67 -4.66 19.77 -10.34
C LEU A 67 -6.16 19.57 -10.12
N ASP A 68 -6.71 18.47 -10.61
CA ASP A 68 -8.14 18.14 -10.47
C ASP A 68 -8.49 17.99 -8.98
N SER A 69 -7.69 17.27 -8.20
CA SER A 69 -7.89 17.09 -6.75
C SER A 69 -7.71 18.38 -5.95
N ALA A 70 -6.81 19.28 -6.36
CA ALA A 70 -6.56 20.54 -5.66
C ALA A 70 -7.71 21.55 -5.81
N ASN A 71 -8.42 21.51 -6.95
CA ASN A 71 -9.53 22.42 -7.23
C ASN A 71 -10.84 22.02 -6.54
N GLU A 72 -10.96 20.76 -6.09
CA GLU A 72 -12.19 20.25 -5.48
C GLU A 72 -12.31 20.68 -4.02
N LYS A 73 -13.27 21.55 -3.71
CA LYS A 73 -13.59 21.92 -2.32
C LYS A 73 -14.35 20.79 -1.63
N CYS A 74 -13.89 20.39 -0.45
CA CYS A 74 -14.58 19.40 0.37
C CYS A 74 -15.50 20.09 1.39
N ASN A 75 -16.80 19.84 1.29
CA ASN A 75 -17.78 20.27 2.29
C ASN A 75 -18.01 19.20 3.39
N MET A 76 -17.24 18.12 3.41
CA MET A 76 -17.33 17.10 4.45
C MET A 76 -16.70 17.62 5.75
N LYS A 77 -17.19 17.14 6.89
CA LYS A 77 -16.58 17.41 8.19
C LYS A 77 -15.10 17.00 8.16
N GLU A 78 -14.25 17.81 8.77
CA GLU A 78 -12.85 17.48 8.95
C GLU A 78 -12.76 16.34 9.98
N TYR A 79 -12.53 15.12 9.51
CA TYR A 79 -12.27 13.97 10.36
C TYR A 79 -10.77 13.92 10.63
N TYR A 80 -10.32 14.32 11.81
CA TYR A 80 -8.88 14.37 12.10
C TYR A 80 -8.30 13.04 12.57
N ARG A 81 -9.14 12.10 13.04
CA ARG A 81 -8.68 10.86 13.65
C ARG A 81 -8.92 9.66 12.75
N TRP A 82 -7.94 8.77 12.71
CA TRP A 82 -8.03 7.45 12.07
C TRP A 82 -9.30 6.70 12.48
N MET A 83 -9.60 6.64 13.79
CA MET A 83 -10.74 5.88 14.31
C MET A 83 -12.13 6.42 13.92
N ASP A 84 -12.23 7.69 13.52
CA ASP A 84 -13.54 8.27 13.17
C ASP A 84 -13.92 7.94 11.72
N CYS A 85 -12.98 7.46 10.91
CA CYS A 85 -13.20 7.19 9.50
C CYS A 85 -13.46 5.71 9.24
N ARG A 86 -14.47 5.45 8.40
CA ARG A 86 -14.92 4.09 8.06
C ARG A 86 -14.32 3.60 6.76
N GLU A 87 -13.94 4.53 5.89
CA GLU A 87 -13.49 4.24 4.53
C GLU A 87 -12.14 4.90 4.31
N PHE A 88 -11.20 4.14 3.75
CA PHE A 88 -9.87 4.64 3.45
C PHE A 88 -9.50 4.28 2.03
N LEU A 89 -9.00 5.26 1.30
CA LEU A 89 -8.23 5.00 0.10
C LEU A 89 -6.85 4.48 0.50
N ILE A 90 -6.43 3.36 -0.08
CA ILE A 90 -5.12 2.78 0.19
C ILE A 90 -4.20 3.04 -0.99
N LEU A 91 -3.06 3.66 -0.71
CA LEU A 91 -2.02 3.99 -1.68
C LEU A 91 -0.65 3.59 -1.15
N HIS A 92 0.30 3.31 -2.03
CA HIS A 92 1.70 3.14 -1.61
C HIS A 92 2.42 4.47 -1.61
N SER A 93 3.28 4.68 -0.62
CA SER A 93 4.23 5.79 -0.67
C SER A 93 5.21 5.56 -1.81
N GLU A 94 5.47 6.62 -2.57
CA GLU A 94 6.47 6.61 -3.65
C GLU A 94 7.85 7.06 -3.12
N GLU A 95 7.90 7.66 -1.93
CA GLU A 95 9.14 8.14 -1.28
C GLU A 95 9.70 7.10 -0.29
N GLU A 96 8.81 6.45 0.47
CA GLU A 96 9.18 5.47 1.49
C GLU A 96 8.80 4.06 1.00
N GLU A 97 9.81 3.25 0.66
CA GLU A 97 9.60 1.83 0.38
C GLU A 97 8.84 1.14 1.52
N ASP A 98 7.96 0.21 1.17
CA ASP A 98 7.17 -0.61 2.12
C ASP A 98 6.24 0.20 3.04
N THR A 99 5.80 1.37 2.58
CA THR A 99 4.83 2.21 3.31
C THR A 99 3.49 2.26 2.59
N ILE A 100 2.44 1.91 3.32
CA ILE A 100 1.06 1.98 2.87
C ILE A 100 0.39 3.19 3.54
N LEU A 101 -0.16 4.07 2.72
CA LEU A 101 -0.79 5.33 3.09
C LEU A 101 -2.31 5.18 3.10
N PHE A 102 -2.94 5.79 4.10
CA PHE A 102 -4.39 5.78 4.25
C PHE A 102 -4.96 7.18 4.13
N PHE A 103 -5.70 7.41 3.05
CA PHE A 103 -6.40 8.67 2.84
C PHE A 103 -7.88 8.54 3.15
N GLN A 104 -8.43 9.55 3.80
CA GLN A 104 -9.86 9.67 4.00
C GLN A 104 -10.59 10.14 2.72
N PRO A 105 -11.94 10.02 2.67
CA PRO A 105 -12.75 10.53 1.57
C PRO A 105 -12.52 12.00 1.22
N ASN A 106 -12.11 12.81 2.21
CA ASN A 106 -11.82 14.23 2.08
C ASN A 106 -10.44 14.51 1.46
N GLY A 107 -9.62 13.48 1.22
CA GLY A 107 -8.29 13.59 0.62
C GLY A 107 -7.15 13.81 1.61
N TYR A 108 -7.39 13.78 2.93
CA TYR A 108 -6.34 13.90 3.93
C TYR A 108 -5.74 12.54 4.27
N LEU A 109 -4.41 12.48 4.34
CA LEU A 109 -3.68 11.36 4.93
C LEU A 109 -3.89 11.36 6.43
N VAL A 110 -4.30 10.23 6.98
CA VAL A 110 -4.60 10.09 8.42
C VAL A 110 -3.82 9.00 9.13
N ALA A 111 -3.30 8.03 8.38
CA ALA A 111 -2.39 7.03 8.90
C ALA A 111 -1.43 6.55 7.82
N ALA A 112 -0.32 5.96 8.25
CA ALA A 112 0.63 5.25 7.42
C ALA A 112 1.05 3.95 8.11
N LEU A 113 1.06 2.85 7.38
CA LEU A 113 1.60 1.58 7.83
C LEU A 113 3.00 1.44 7.24
N LYS A 114 4.02 1.63 8.09
CA LYS A 114 5.43 1.67 7.70
C LYS A 114 6.14 0.41 8.15
N GLN A 115 7.02 -0.14 7.32
CA GLN A 115 7.94 -1.17 7.78
C GLN A 115 9.04 -0.56 8.66
N LYS A 116 9.20 -1.08 9.88
CA LYS A 116 10.33 -0.70 10.73
C LYS A 116 11.60 -1.36 10.19
N LYS A 117 12.41 -0.59 9.48
CA LYS A 117 13.72 -1.03 9.00
C LYS A 117 14.69 -1.06 10.18
N ASP A 118 15.13 -2.26 10.55
CA ASP A 118 16.29 -2.43 11.43
C ASP A 118 17.53 -1.82 10.75
N LYS A 119 18.39 -1.12 11.50
CA LYS A 119 19.63 -0.48 11.01
C LYS A 119 20.58 -1.46 10.27
N LEU A 120 20.43 -2.74 10.52
CA LEU A 120 21.07 -3.82 9.77
C LEU A 120 19.98 -4.51 8.96
N SER A 121 20.03 -4.33 7.64
CA SER A 121 18.99 -4.85 6.75
C SER A 121 18.70 -6.33 7.07
N ALA A 122 17.42 -6.67 7.19
CA ALA A 122 16.98 -8.03 7.46
C ALA A 122 17.58 -9.05 6.47
N LYS A 123 17.91 -8.59 5.25
CA LYS A 123 18.62 -9.34 4.20
C LYS A 123 20.06 -9.75 4.58
N VAL A 124 20.80 -8.85 5.22
CA VAL A 124 22.16 -9.13 5.71
C VAL A 124 22.10 -10.07 6.91
N LYS A 125 21.13 -9.87 7.83
CA LYS A 125 20.94 -10.77 8.97
C LYS A 125 20.46 -12.17 8.55
N SER A 126 19.54 -12.28 7.59
CA SER A 126 19.06 -13.58 7.09
C SER A 126 20.16 -14.37 6.37
N LEU A 127 21.08 -13.68 5.68
CA LEU A 127 22.25 -14.29 5.07
C LEU A 127 23.25 -14.82 6.10
N LEU A 128 23.32 -14.22 7.31
CA LEU A 128 24.31 -14.55 8.33
C LEU A 128 23.81 -15.54 9.40
N SER A 129 22.52 -15.52 9.75
CA SER A 129 22.00 -16.26 10.91
C SER A 129 21.09 -17.45 10.56
N GLY A 130 20.73 -17.66 9.29
CA GLY A 130 19.86 -18.77 8.89
C GLY A 130 18.47 -18.80 9.55
N SER A 131 18.11 -17.75 10.29
CA SER A 131 16.87 -17.63 11.04
C SER A 131 15.93 -16.62 10.39
N ASP A 132 14.66 -16.97 10.38
CA ASP A 132 13.57 -16.13 9.87
C ASP A 132 13.34 -14.97 10.84
N HIS A 133 13.94 -13.81 10.54
CA HIS A 133 13.75 -12.61 11.34
C HIS A 133 12.35 -12.04 11.12
N PRO A 134 11.57 -11.83 12.18
CA PRO A 134 10.23 -11.29 12.04
C PRO A 134 10.29 -9.87 11.48
N LEU A 135 9.42 -9.56 10.52
CA LEU A 135 9.27 -8.21 10.00
C LEU A 135 8.31 -7.45 10.90
N LYS A 136 8.69 -6.23 11.29
CA LYS A 136 7.86 -5.36 12.12
C LYS A 136 7.30 -4.23 11.27
N TYR A 137 5.99 -4.03 11.35
CA TYR A 137 5.28 -2.91 10.74
C TYR A 137 4.62 -2.08 11.86
N GLU A 138 4.62 -0.76 11.70
CA GLU A 138 4.03 0.18 12.65
C GLU A 138 2.98 1.01 11.90
N LEU A 139 1.73 0.93 12.34
CA LEU A 139 0.67 1.83 11.92
C LEU A 139 0.79 3.10 12.75
N VAL A 140 1.12 4.21 12.10
CA VAL A 140 1.28 5.52 12.72
C VAL A 140 0.20 6.46 12.22
N ASP A 141 -0.23 7.39 13.08
CA ASP A 141 -1.10 8.47 12.67
C ASP A 141 -0.31 9.64 12.03
N HIS A 142 -1.02 10.72 11.72
CA HIS A 142 -0.43 11.94 11.15
C HIS A 142 0.55 12.69 12.08
N GLU A 143 0.52 12.39 13.39
CA GLU A 143 1.46 12.93 14.39
C GLU A 143 2.66 11.99 14.63
N GLU A 144 2.80 10.94 13.81
CA GLU A 144 3.78 9.85 13.98
C GLU A 144 3.60 9.07 15.30
N THR A 145 2.41 9.13 15.91
CA THR A 145 2.06 8.31 17.07
C THR A 145 1.71 6.90 16.62
N ILE A 146 2.32 5.90 17.25
CA ILE A 146 2.07 4.49 16.95
C ILE A 146 0.68 4.09 17.46
N LEU A 147 -0.23 3.77 16.53
CA LEU A 147 -1.56 3.24 16.81
C LEU A 147 -1.52 1.71 17.01
N SER A 148 -0.72 1.02 16.21
CA SER A 148 -0.58 -0.43 16.29
C SER A 148 0.78 -0.88 15.78
N THR A 149 1.24 -2.00 16.31
CA THR A 149 2.43 -2.73 15.85
C THR A 149 1.99 -4.09 15.31
N ILE A 150 2.45 -4.46 14.12
CA ILE A 150 2.22 -5.76 13.52
C ILE A 150 3.56 -6.49 13.36
N ILE A 151 3.65 -7.72 13.87
CA ILE A 151 4.84 -8.56 13.80
C ILE A 151 4.56 -9.77 12.90
N LEU A 152 5.15 -9.78 11.70
CA LEU A 152 5.03 -10.85 10.72
C LEU A 152 6.12 -11.90 10.93
N LYS A 153 5.71 -13.15 11.17
CA LYS A 153 6.55 -14.34 11.29
C LYS A 153 6.34 -15.23 10.05
N LYS A 154 7.13 -15.02 8.99
CA LYS A 154 6.90 -15.63 7.66
C LYS A 154 6.87 -17.16 7.68
N SER A 155 7.82 -17.78 8.37
CA SER A 155 7.94 -19.23 8.56
C SER A 155 6.70 -19.88 9.17
N LYS A 156 5.94 -19.12 9.96
CA LYS A 156 4.73 -19.60 10.63
C LYS A 156 3.44 -19.16 9.94
N GLY A 157 3.51 -18.29 8.93
CA GLY A 157 2.32 -17.68 8.32
C GLY A 157 1.45 -16.94 9.33
N LEU A 158 2.09 -16.34 10.35
CA LEU A 158 1.45 -15.72 11.50
C LEU A 158 1.78 -14.23 11.52
N MET A 159 0.77 -13.39 11.72
CA MET A 159 0.96 -11.98 12.08
C MET A 159 0.37 -11.74 13.45
N ASP A 160 1.18 -11.27 14.39
CA ASP A 160 0.72 -10.86 15.72
C ASP A 160 0.49 -9.34 15.72
N ILE A 161 -0.66 -8.91 16.22
CA ILE A 161 -1.08 -7.51 16.26
C ILE A 161 -1.08 -7.03 17.70
N TYR A 162 -0.44 -5.90 17.94
CA TYR A 162 -0.35 -5.23 19.22
C TYR A 162 -0.90 -3.81 19.11
N GLY A 163 -1.51 -3.32 20.19
CA GLY A 163 -1.98 -1.95 20.27
C GLY A 163 -0.87 -0.96 20.63
N GLN A 164 -1.26 0.28 20.90
CA GLN A 164 -0.36 1.39 21.22
C GLN A 164 0.48 1.11 22.48
N TYR A 165 -0.09 0.45 23.48
CA TYR A 165 0.57 0.14 24.74
C TYR A 165 1.23 -1.25 24.75
N HIS A 166 1.47 -1.82 23.56
CA HIS A 166 2.05 -3.15 23.37
C HIS A 166 1.20 -4.29 23.97
N GLU A 167 -0.07 -4.04 24.22
CA GLU A 167 -1.06 -5.04 24.54
C GLU A 167 -1.35 -5.88 23.29
N TYR A 168 -1.44 -7.20 23.46
CA TYR A 168 -1.78 -8.10 22.36
C TYR A 168 -3.27 -7.96 22.02
N LEU A 169 -3.58 -7.63 20.76
CA LEU A 169 -4.96 -7.43 20.28
C LEU A 169 -5.50 -8.66 19.58
N GLY A 170 -4.61 -9.43 18.93
CA GLY A 170 -4.99 -10.60 18.16
C GLY A 170 -3.90 -11.06 17.21
N SER A 171 -4.22 -12.10 16.46
CA SER A 171 -3.36 -12.61 15.40
C SER A 171 -4.13 -12.92 14.14
N PHE A 172 -3.42 -12.87 13.03
CA PHE A 172 -3.86 -13.36 11.74
C PHE A 172 -3.07 -14.63 11.43
N GLN A 173 -3.78 -15.75 11.25
CA GLN A 173 -3.17 -17.05 11.02
C GLN A 173 -3.64 -17.62 9.69
N LYS A 174 -2.68 -18.09 8.88
CA LYS A 174 -3.00 -18.86 7.68
C LYS A 174 -3.54 -20.23 8.09
N ASP A 175 -4.71 -20.60 7.54
CA ASP A 175 -5.28 -21.94 7.73
C ASP A 175 -4.29 -23.00 7.21
N LYS A 176 -4.01 -24.01 8.05
CA LYS A 176 -3.02 -25.06 7.79
C LYS A 176 -3.61 -26.24 7.01
N ASP A 177 -4.93 -26.42 7.02
CA ASP A 177 -5.55 -27.68 6.61
C ASP A 177 -5.98 -27.73 5.13
N ASN A 178 -5.86 -26.62 4.40
CA ASN A 178 -6.24 -26.55 2.98
C ASN A 178 -5.06 -26.25 2.06
N PHE A 179 -4.20 -27.26 1.84
CA PHE A 179 -3.06 -27.18 0.91
C PHE A 179 -3.46 -26.88 -0.55
N PHE A 180 -4.73 -27.15 -0.92
CA PHE A 180 -5.29 -26.79 -2.24
C PHE A 180 -6.03 -25.43 -2.25
N GLN A 181 -6.24 -24.76 -1.11
CA GLN A 181 -6.81 -23.40 -1.01
C GLN A 181 -5.88 -22.44 -0.27
N VAL A 182 -4.57 -22.61 -0.46
CA VAL A 182 -3.53 -21.72 0.03
C VAL A 182 -3.89 -20.27 -0.31
N GLY A 183 -4.28 -19.50 0.71
CA GLY A 183 -4.55 -18.06 0.61
C GLY A 183 -6.01 -17.63 0.69
N LYS A 184 -6.99 -18.53 0.79
CA LYS A 184 -8.41 -18.14 0.74
C LYS A 184 -9.09 -17.84 2.06
N ASN A 185 -8.78 -18.63 3.09
CA ASN A 185 -9.35 -18.52 4.41
C ASN A 185 -8.20 -18.31 5.40
N ALA A 186 -8.17 -17.15 6.04
CA ALA A 186 -7.28 -16.92 7.15
C ALA A 186 -8.14 -16.58 8.36
N GLU A 187 -7.74 -17.12 9.51
CA GLU A 187 -8.45 -16.86 10.75
C GLU A 187 -7.88 -15.62 11.40
N VAL A 188 -8.79 -14.71 11.71
CA VAL A 188 -8.52 -13.56 12.54
C VAL A 188 -8.91 -13.97 13.96
N VAL A 189 -7.96 -13.94 14.89
CA VAL A 189 -8.14 -14.39 16.26
C VAL A 189 -7.92 -13.22 17.21
N SER A 190 -8.77 -13.09 18.22
CA SER A 190 -8.70 -12.04 19.25
C SER A 190 -7.61 -12.36 20.28
N SER A 191 -7.30 -11.39 21.13
CA SER A 191 -6.42 -11.55 22.29
C SER A 191 -6.82 -12.71 23.21
N ASN A 192 -8.12 -12.97 23.32
CA ASN A 192 -8.67 -14.06 24.14
C ASN A 192 -8.67 -15.44 23.44
N GLY A 193 -8.12 -15.55 22.23
CA GLY A 193 -8.15 -16.79 21.44
C GLY A 193 -9.46 -17.05 20.70
N ASN A 194 -10.46 -16.19 20.85
CA ASN A 194 -11.74 -16.31 20.14
C ASN A 194 -11.59 -15.87 18.68
N GLN A 195 -12.28 -16.54 17.76
CA GLN A 195 -12.31 -16.17 16.36
C GLN A 195 -13.03 -14.82 16.17
N VAL A 196 -12.29 -13.83 15.67
CA VAL A 196 -12.78 -12.50 15.26
C VAL A 196 -13.43 -12.59 13.89
N GLY A 197 -12.99 -13.48 13.01
CA GLY A 197 -13.62 -13.68 11.71
C GLY A 197 -12.75 -14.49 10.78
N VAL A 198 -13.29 -14.75 9.60
CA VAL A 198 -12.58 -15.41 8.50
C VAL A 198 -12.37 -14.39 7.39
N LEU A 199 -11.12 -14.29 6.93
CA LEU A 199 -10.81 -13.56 5.72
C LEU A 199 -11.21 -14.41 4.50
N ASN A 200 -12.09 -13.88 3.66
CA ASN A 200 -12.48 -14.43 2.37
C ASN A 200 -11.84 -13.58 1.27
N SER A 201 -10.97 -14.18 0.46
CA SER A 201 -10.30 -13.50 -0.66
C SER A 201 -10.78 -14.02 -2.03
N SER A 202 -10.96 -13.11 -2.99
CA SER A 202 -11.18 -13.45 -4.40
C SER A 202 -9.85 -13.73 -5.13
N TYR A 203 -9.87 -14.61 -6.14
CA TYR A 203 -8.66 -14.96 -6.91
C TYR A 203 -8.34 -14.00 -8.04
N PHE A 204 -9.37 -13.41 -8.66
CA PHE A 204 -9.23 -12.72 -9.95
C PHE A 204 -9.22 -11.20 -9.82
N PHE A 205 -9.65 -10.69 -8.68
CA PHE A 205 -9.75 -9.27 -8.42
C PHE A 205 -9.57 -9.05 -6.93
N MET A 206 -9.05 -7.89 -6.57
CA MET A 206 -8.87 -7.51 -5.17
C MET A 206 -10.26 -7.23 -4.57
N ASP A 207 -10.74 -8.19 -3.79
CA ASP A 207 -11.95 -8.14 -2.98
C ASP A 207 -11.78 -9.09 -1.79
N ASP A 208 -11.09 -8.58 -0.79
CA ASP A 208 -10.84 -9.27 0.46
C ASP A 208 -11.83 -8.82 1.51
N GLN A 209 -12.45 -9.76 2.21
CA GLN A 209 -13.49 -9.49 3.18
C GLN A 209 -13.25 -10.25 4.47
N ILE A 210 -13.30 -9.57 5.61
CA ILE A 210 -13.32 -10.23 6.91
C ILE A 210 -14.78 -10.39 7.34
N VAL A 211 -15.23 -11.62 7.56
CA VAL A 211 -16.62 -11.95 7.86
C VAL A 211 -16.72 -12.69 9.21
N ARG A 212 -17.71 -12.29 10.04
CA ARG A 212 -18.11 -12.98 11.28
C ARG A 212 -19.61 -13.22 11.25
N ASP A 213 -20.05 -14.45 11.46
CA ASP A 213 -21.47 -14.83 11.49
C ASP A 213 -22.28 -14.34 10.26
N GLY A 214 -21.65 -14.41 9.08
CA GLY A 214 -22.23 -13.92 7.82
C GLY A 214 -22.26 -12.39 7.67
N LYS A 215 -21.83 -11.62 8.67
CA LYS A 215 -21.70 -10.16 8.61
C LYS A 215 -20.27 -9.75 8.26
N ARG A 216 -20.15 -8.79 7.34
CA ARG A 216 -18.86 -8.27 6.88
C ARG A 216 -18.35 -7.20 7.85
N LEU A 217 -17.20 -7.45 8.46
CA LEU A 217 -16.52 -6.55 9.39
C LEU A 217 -15.62 -5.55 8.66
N ALA A 218 -14.86 -6.03 7.68
CA ALA A 218 -13.97 -5.20 6.89
C ALA A 218 -13.95 -5.68 5.44
N ARG A 219 -13.63 -4.78 4.50
CA ARG A 219 -13.45 -5.12 3.08
C ARG A 219 -12.40 -4.26 2.43
N LEU A 220 -11.50 -4.88 1.68
CA LEU A 220 -10.55 -4.22 0.81
C LEU A 220 -10.92 -4.56 -0.64
N ARG A 221 -11.21 -3.55 -1.47
CA ARG A 221 -11.62 -3.78 -2.87
C ARG A 221 -11.04 -2.78 -3.86
N LYS A 222 -10.82 -3.21 -5.12
CA LYS A 222 -10.58 -2.32 -6.28
C LYS A 222 -11.84 -2.19 -7.14
N GLY A 223 -11.94 -1.11 -7.91
CA GLY A 223 -12.87 -0.99 -9.04
C GLY A 223 -14.25 -0.40 -8.73
N TRP A 224 -14.56 -0.13 -7.46
CA TRP A 224 -15.84 0.47 -7.05
C TRP A 224 -15.60 1.57 -6.01
N LEU A 225 -15.28 2.77 -6.50
CA LEU A 225 -15.27 4.00 -5.73
C LEU A 225 -16.67 4.60 -5.67
N SER A 226 -17.05 5.23 -4.56
CA SER A 226 -18.33 5.96 -4.54
C SER A 226 -18.25 7.18 -5.46
N VAL A 227 -19.39 7.60 -6.01
CA VAL A 227 -19.44 8.69 -7.02
C VAL A 227 -18.84 9.98 -6.47
N GLU A 228 -18.99 10.23 -5.17
CA GLU A 228 -18.43 11.40 -4.48
C GLU A 228 -16.89 11.41 -4.48
N TRP A 229 -16.28 10.23 -4.50
CA TRP A 229 -14.83 10.06 -4.47
C TRP A 229 -14.20 10.26 -5.84
N ASN A 230 -14.89 9.94 -6.93
CA ASN A 230 -14.35 10.05 -8.31
C ASN A 230 -13.84 11.45 -8.66
N LYS A 231 -14.41 12.50 -8.03
CA LYS A 231 -13.95 13.87 -8.24
C LYS A 231 -12.57 14.16 -7.66
N ARG A 232 -12.22 13.47 -6.56
CA ARG A 232 -10.95 13.64 -5.84
C ARG A 232 -9.92 12.56 -6.18
N PHE A 233 -10.41 11.37 -6.51
CA PHE A 233 -9.63 10.17 -6.76
C PHE A 233 -10.00 9.66 -8.16
N PRO A 234 -9.39 10.24 -9.19
CA PRO A 234 -9.75 9.97 -10.58
C PRO A 234 -9.38 8.56 -11.06
N ASP A 235 -8.62 7.79 -10.26
CA ASP A 235 -8.33 6.38 -10.56
C ASP A 235 -9.34 5.44 -9.87
N PRO A 236 -10.29 4.85 -10.62
CA PRO A 236 -11.31 3.96 -10.07
C PRO A 236 -10.73 2.61 -9.60
N ASN A 237 -9.51 2.27 -10.02
CA ASN A 237 -8.82 1.05 -9.60
C ASN A 237 -8.05 1.22 -8.29
N THR A 238 -8.16 2.39 -7.65
CA THR A 238 -7.55 2.61 -6.35
C THR A 238 -8.27 1.75 -5.29
N PRO A 239 -7.52 0.96 -4.51
CA PRO A 239 -8.02 0.24 -3.36
C PRO A 239 -8.82 1.09 -2.37
N VAL A 240 -9.96 0.57 -1.92
CA VAL A 240 -10.71 1.12 -0.79
C VAL A 240 -10.86 0.07 0.30
N LEU A 241 -10.45 0.44 1.50
CA LEU A 241 -10.68 -0.29 2.74
C LEU A 241 -11.92 0.28 3.43
N THR A 242 -12.92 -0.55 3.72
CA THR A 242 -14.14 -0.16 4.43
C THR A 242 -14.34 -1.00 5.68
N PHE A 243 -14.73 -0.40 6.80
CA PHE A 243 -15.09 -1.06 8.05
C PHE A 243 -16.60 -1.00 8.33
N ASP A 244 -17.11 -1.98 9.08
CA ASP A 244 -18.46 -1.94 9.64
C ASP A 244 -18.60 -0.84 10.70
N GLU A 245 -19.80 -0.29 10.82
CA GLU A 245 -20.09 0.81 11.74
C GLU A 245 -19.87 0.44 13.21
N ASN A 246 -20.17 -0.82 13.57
CA ASN A 246 -20.15 -1.30 14.95
C ASN A 246 -18.86 -2.04 15.31
N LEU A 247 -17.86 -1.99 14.42
CA LEU A 247 -16.59 -2.66 14.65
C LEU A 247 -15.79 -1.93 15.72
N LEU A 248 -15.33 -2.66 16.74
CA LEU A 248 -14.51 -2.09 17.81
C LEU A 248 -13.15 -1.62 17.26
N ASP A 249 -12.55 -0.61 17.89
CA ASP A 249 -11.27 -0.05 17.46
C ASP A 249 -10.14 -1.09 17.45
N SER A 250 -10.10 -1.97 18.46
CA SER A 250 -9.13 -3.08 18.50
C SER A 250 -9.32 -4.05 17.34
N GLU A 251 -10.55 -4.35 16.96
CA GLU A 251 -10.86 -5.23 15.83
C GLU A 251 -10.52 -4.57 14.49
N ARG A 252 -10.71 -3.25 14.37
CA ARG A 252 -10.27 -2.47 13.19
C ARG A 252 -8.77 -2.58 12.99
N LEU A 253 -7.98 -2.39 14.06
CA LEU A 253 -6.53 -2.52 14.01
C LEU A 253 -6.09 -3.92 13.59
N VAL A 254 -6.76 -4.97 14.09
CA VAL A 254 -6.49 -6.33 13.65
C VAL A 254 -6.83 -6.52 12.17
N CYS A 255 -7.96 -5.97 11.70
CA CYS A 255 -8.36 -6.05 10.30
C CYS A 255 -7.37 -5.37 9.33
N VAL A 256 -6.65 -4.32 9.78
CA VAL A 256 -5.59 -3.67 8.98
C VAL A 256 -4.50 -4.66 8.55
N SER A 257 -4.26 -5.73 9.33
CA SER A 257 -3.26 -6.76 8.97
C SER A 257 -3.54 -7.46 7.64
N MET A 258 -4.78 -7.46 7.13
CA MET A 258 -5.07 -8.02 5.82
C MET A 258 -4.36 -7.28 4.68
N LEU A 259 -4.02 -5.99 4.86
CA LEU A 259 -3.24 -5.24 3.88
C LEU A 259 -1.84 -5.84 3.70
N LEU A 260 -1.22 -6.30 4.79
CA LEU A 260 0.09 -6.93 4.72
C LEU A 260 0.04 -8.29 4.03
N LYS A 261 -1.11 -8.97 4.00
CA LYS A 261 -1.28 -10.18 3.19
C LYS A 261 -1.34 -9.86 1.69
N GLU A 262 -2.05 -8.78 1.32
CA GLU A 262 -2.25 -8.42 -0.09
C GLU A 262 -1.00 -7.78 -0.72
N TYR A 263 -0.20 -7.06 0.06
CA TYR A 263 0.94 -6.29 -0.45
C TYR A 263 2.34 -6.87 -0.16
N LEU A 264 2.46 -7.99 0.57
CA LEU A 264 3.74 -8.69 0.83
C LEU A 264 3.79 -10.10 0.24
#